data_AF-A0A0B0H5A7-F1
#
_entry.id   AF-A0A0B0H5A7-F1
#
_cell.length_a   1.000
_cell.length_b   1.000
_cell.length_c   1.000
_cell.angle_alpha   90.00
_cell.angle_beta   90.00
_cell.angle_gamma   90.00
#
_symmetry.space_group_name_H-M   'P 1'
#
loop_
_entity.id
_entity.type
_entity.pdbx_description
1 polymer ?
#
loop_
_entity_poly.entity_id
_entity_poly.type
_entity_poly.pdbx_seq_one_letter_code
_entity_poly.pdbx_strand_id
1 'polypeptide(L)'
;MKSKLIMILLTPLLLSACVVGTYYDDGPYGYYSGYPGYIYGHDDYYFYPGVGVYFHIYSGDYFYIHNGRWIRRHFLPRHYRLHHKHRRHIVHHGGKPYRDFDKHKRKYRRDDRHRGDANSDRRERDNLHKDHENSRKKHRERQEEPRRDHRDRHDDGPRERRDRDARRQRNEVDKAVVTKKQRHDQQISKSNKKRNKSKEAVEEHSDRSGKKYGHSENIRSTKRKDKEAIEERSGKREKRSKEHAEEEESTRLGYRHREENRSD
;
A
#
# COMPACT_ATOMS: atom_id res chain seq x y z
N MET A 1 72.76 39.80 -12.82
CA MET A 1 71.47 40.07 -12.16
C MET A 1 70.28 40.08 -13.14
N LYS A 2 70.14 39.09 -14.04
CA LYS A 2 69.04 39.09 -15.05
C LYS A 2 68.58 37.66 -15.43
N SER A 3 68.36 36.78 -14.44
CA SER A 3 68.00 35.38 -14.72
C SER A 3 67.03 34.76 -13.72
N LYS A 4 66.24 35.57 -13.00
CA LYS A 4 65.24 35.06 -12.02
C LYS A 4 63.80 35.54 -12.28
N LEU A 5 63.54 36.23 -13.39
CA LEU A 5 62.21 36.84 -13.63
C LEU A 5 61.32 36.07 -14.63
N ILE A 6 61.79 34.98 -15.23
CA ILE A 6 61.06 34.28 -16.32
C ILE A 6 60.27 33.06 -15.83
N MET A 7 60.35 32.72 -14.53
CA MET A 7 59.68 31.54 -13.94
C MET A 7 58.43 31.89 -13.12
N ILE A 8 57.70 32.99 -13.45
CA ILE A 8 56.44 33.35 -12.77
C ILE A 8 55.27 33.54 -13.76
N LEU A 9 55.52 33.50 -15.08
CA LEU A 9 54.48 33.63 -16.12
C LEU A 9 54.02 32.28 -16.72
N LEU A 10 54.03 31.20 -15.92
CA LEU A 10 53.61 29.87 -16.37
C LEU A 10 52.64 29.16 -15.40
N THR A 11 51.97 29.91 -14.52
CA THR A 11 51.08 29.37 -13.48
C THR A 11 49.81 30.21 -13.31
N PRO A 12 48.91 30.29 -14.31
CA PRO A 12 47.61 29.66 -14.09
C PRO A 12 46.93 29.20 -15.40
N LEU A 13 47.26 28.02 -15.91
CA LEU A 13 46.53 27.36 -17.01
C LEU A 13 46.09 25.93 -16.66
N LEU A 14 46.02 25.61 -15.35
CA LEU A 14 45.63 24.28 -14.85
C LEU A 14 44.40 24.29 -13.92
N LEU A 15 43.65 25.40 -13.84
CA LEU A 15 42.40 25.49 -13.08
C LEU A 15 41.15 25.56 -13.97
N SER A 16 41.26 25.19 -15.25
CA SER A 16 40.09 25.05 -16.12
C SER A 16 39.38 23.72 -15.87
N ALA A 17 38.42 23.79 -14.95
CA ALA A 17 37.11 23.14 -15.09
C ALA A 17 37.09 21.61 -15.23
N CYS A 18 37.53 20.90 -14.19
CA CYS A 18 36.80 19.70 -13.79
C CYS A 18 35.58 20.15 -12.98
N VAL A 19 34.60 20.79 -13.63
CA VAL A 19 33.23 20.78 -13.10
C VAL A 19 32.78 19.33 -13.23
N VAL A 20 33.00 18.58 -12.14
CA VAL A 20 32.40 17.28 -11.91
C VAL A 20 30.91 17.52 -12.01
N GLY A 21 30.34 17.10 -13.15
CA GLY A 21 28.92 17.17 -13.41
C GLY A 21 28.21 16.53 -12.23
N THR A 22 27.31 17.31 -11.63
CA THR A 22 26.42 16.88 -10.56
C THR A 22 25.84 15.54 -10.96
N TYR A 23 26.30 14.49 -10.28
CA TYR A 23 25.71 13.17 -10.32
C TYR A 23 24.28 13.36 -9.82
N TYR A 24 23.34 13.42 -10.74
CA TYR A 24 21.93 13.49 -10.39
C TYR A 24 21.59 12.18 -9.71
N ASP A 25 21.35 12.28 -8.40
CA ASP A 25 20.91 11.22 -7.52
C ASP A 25 19.56 10.68 -8.04
N ASP A 26 19.56 9.41 -8.43
CA ASP A 26 18.42 8.73 -9.04
C ASP A 26 17.43 8.32 -7.94
N GLY A 27 16.54 9.23 -7.55
CA GLY A 27 15.47 8.94 -6.59
C GLY A 27 14.52 7.81 -7.07
N PRO A 28 13.95 7.01 -6.14
CA PRO A 28 13.11 5.86 -6.48
C PRO A 28 11.68 6.32 -6.81
N TYR A 29 11.34 6.45 -8.08
CA TYR A 29 9.99 6.84 -8.51
C TYR A 29 9.09 5.63 -8.75
N GLY A 30 7.96 5.62 -8.05
CA GLY A 30 6.98 4.54 -8.02
C GLY A 30 6.19 4.36 -9.32
N TYR A 31 5.93 3.10 -9.62
CA TYR A 31 5.24 2.58 -10.81
C TYR A 31 3.73 2.80 -10.78
N TYR A 32 3.15 3.12 -11.93
CA TYR A 32 1.84 2.60 -12.37
C TYR A 32 1.74 2.71 -13.90
N SER A 33 1.65 1.57 -14.59
CA SER A 33 1.33 1.49 -16.03
C SER A 33 0.22 0.46 -16.24
N GLY A 34 -0.84 0.84 -16.95
CA GLY A 34 -1.97 -0.02 -17.31
C GLY A 34 -2.95 0.71 -18.24
N TYR A 35 -3.01 0.26 -19.49
CA TYR A 35 -3.84 0.76 -20.61
C TYR A 35 -5.35 0.57 -20.40
N PRO A 36 -6.25 1.48 -20.83
CA PRO A 36 -6.39 1.93 -22.23
C PRO A 36 -6.52 3.47 -22.44
N GLY A 37 -5.70 4.05 -23.34
CA GLY A 37 -5.78 5.47 -23.79
C GLY A 37 -4.48 6.28 -23.61
N TYR A 38 -3.46 6.02 -24.46
CA TYR A 38 -2.02 6.11 -24.15
C TYR A 38 -1.55 7.37 -23.38
N ILE A 39 -1.15 7.17 -22.11
CA ILE A 39 -0.50 8.14 -21.21
C ILE A 39 0.94 7.66 -21.04
N TYR A 40 1.90 8.53 -21.35
CA TYR A 40 3.30 8.24 -21.09
C TYR A 40 3.60 8.46 -19.60
N GLY A 41 4.02 7.40 -18.94
CA GLY A 41 4.53 7.38 -17.57
C GLY A 41 6.02 7.70 -17.48
N HIS A 42 6.54 7.60 -16.25
CA HIS A 42 7.95 7.86 -15.93
C HIS A 42 8.95 6.85 -16.50
N ASP A 43 8.45 5.75 -17.07
CA ASP A 43 9.27 4.69 -17.65
C ASP A 43 9.17 4.67 -19.18
N ASP A 44 8.47 5.63 -19.79
CA ASP A 44 8.24 5.66 -21.23
C ASP A 44 9.27 6.53 -21.95
N TYR A 45 9.94 5.92 -22.93
CA TYR A 45 10.98 6.55 -23.74
C TYR A 45 10.72 6.33 -25.22
N TYR A 46 11.17 7.29 -26.01
CA TYR A 46 11.37 7.12 -27.45
C TYR A 46 12.83 6.84 -27.75
N PHE A 47 13.11 5.68 -28.32
CA PHE A 47 14.43 5.30 -28.79
C PHE A 47 14.58 5.54 -30.30
N TYR A 48 15.72 6.11 -30.68
CA TYR A 48 16.12 6.38 -32.06
C TYR A 48 17.36 5.55 -32.41
N PRO A 49 17.20 4.35 -33.01
CA PRO A 49 18.30 3.42 -33.23
C PRO A 49 19.38 3.97 -34.16
N GLY A 50 18.98 4.70 -35.21
CA GLY A 50 19.91 5.25 -36.20
C GLY A 50 20.88 6.30 -35.66
N VAL A 51 20.54 6.96 -34.56
CA VAL A 51 21.40 7.98 -33.91
C VAL A 51 21.77 7.62 -32.47
N GLY A 52 21.25 6.50 -31.94
CA GLY A 52 21.51 6.02 -30.59
C GLY A 52 21.05 6.98 -29.48
N VAL A 53 19.87 7.59 -29.66
CA VAL A 53 19.32 8.58 -28.72
C VAL A 53 18.06 8.03 -28.06
N TYR A 54 17.90 8.30 -26.77
CA TYR A 54 16.62 8.17 -26.07
C TYR A 54 16.04 9.55 -25.77
N PHE A 55 14.73 9.68 -25.84
CA PHE A 55 13.98 10.83 -25.34
C PHE A 55 12.99 10.35 -24.29
N HIS A 56 13.09 10.87 -23.08
CA HIS A 56 12.21 10.54 -21.99
C HIS A 56 10.97 11.43 -22.04
N ILE A 57 9.80 10.81 -22.25
CA ILE A 57 8.61 11.54 -22.65
C ILE A 57 8.08 12.40 -21.51
N TYR A 58 8.18 11.89 -20.27
CA TYR A 58 7.70 12.62 -19.11
C TYR A 58 8.58 13.83 -18.74
N SER A 59 9.91 13.71 -18.77
CA SER A 59 10.80 14.82 -18.38
C SER A 59 11.26 15.72 -19.53
N GLY A 60 11.08 15.29 -20.78
CA GLY A 60 11.59 16.00 -21.95
C GLY A 60 13.11 15.91 -22.11
N ASP A 61 13.77 14.97 -21.43
CA ASP A 61 15.22 14.81 -21.49
C ASP A 61 15.67 13.88 -22.60
N TYR A 62 16.79 14.21 -23.21
CA TYR A 62 17.52 13.35 -24.13
C TYR A 62 18.64 12.62 -23.40
N PHE A 63 18.83 11.35 -23.74
CA PHE A 63 19.96 10.54 -23.34
C PHE A 63 20.73 10.10 -24.59
N TYR A 64 22.00 10.47 -24.67
CA TYR A 64 22.83 10.20 -25.84
C TYR A 64 24.31 10.09 -25.45
N ILE A 65 25.12 9.49 -26.34
CA ILE A 65 26.56 9.34 -26.13
C ILE A 65 27.27 10.61 -26.57
N HIS A 66 27.97 11.27 -25.66
CA HIS A 66 28.87 12.39 -25.93
C HIS A 66 30.25 12.07 -25.37
N ASN A 67 31.31 12.18 -26.18
CA ASN A 67 32.69 11.83 -25.80
C ASN A 67 32.81 10.43 -25.16
N GLY A 68 32.13 9.44 -25.74
CA GLY A 68 32.15 8.05 -25.27
C GLY A 68 31.34 7.78 -23.98
N ARG A 69 30.63 8.77 -23.45
CA ARG A 69 29.83 8.65 -22.21
C ARG A 69 28.37 8.98 -22.44
N TRP A 70 27.48 8.27 -21.77
CA TRP A 70 26.06 8.59 -21.74
C TRP A 70 25.83 9.86 -20.92
N ILE A 71 25.14 10.82 -21.51
CA ILE A 71 24.74 12.06 -20.83
C ILE A 71 23.24 12.28 -20.97
N ARG A 72 22.66 12.96 -19.98
CA ARG A 72 21.26 13.39 -19.93
C ARG A 72 21.19 14.91 -20.10
N ARG A 73 20.42 15.42 -21.06
CA ARG A 73 20.20 16.87 -21.27
C ARG A 73 18.83 17.17 -21.87
N HIS A 74 18.24 18.32 -21.54
CA HIS A 74 17.01 18.81 -22.17
C HIS A 74 17.14 19.17 -23.66
N PHE A 75 18.37 19.37 -24.16
CA PHE A 75 18.63 19.72 -25.55
C PHE A 75 19.50 18.66 -26.21
N LEU A 76 19.07 18.23 -27.40
CA LEU A 76 19.84 17.34 -28.26
C LEU A 76 20.59 18.14 -29.33
N PRO A 77 21.93 18.05 -29.41
CA PRO A 77 22.74 18.73 -30.43
C PRO A 77 22.24 18.50 -31.87
N ARG A 78 22.39 19.52 -32.72
CA ARG A 78 21.86 19.53 -34.10
C ARG A 78 22.45 18.47 -35.04
N HIS A 79 23.59 17.88 -34.68
CA HIS A 79 24.20 16.81 -35.46
C HIS A 79 23.46 15.47 -35.29
N TYR A 80 22.71 15.29 -34.20
CA TYR A 80 21.76 14.18 -34.09
C TYR A 80 20.47 14.55 -34.82
N ARG A 81 20.21 13.87 -35.92
CA ARG A 81 19.00 14.04 -36.74
C ARG A 81 17.95 13.02 -36.32
N LEU A 82 16.85 13.50 -35.75
CA LEU A 82 15.70 12.69 -35.39
C LEU A 82 14.77 12.50 -36.59
N HIS A 83 14.07 11.37 -36.63
CA HIS A 83 13.11 11.07 -37.67
C HIS A 83 11.96 10.23 -37.10
N HIS A 84 10.73 10.71 -37.25
CA HIS A 84 9.53 10.08 -36.69
C HIS A 84 9.41 8.58 -37.03
N LYS A 85 9.72 8.17 -38.28
CA LYS A 85 9.64 6.75 -38.71
C LYS A 85 10.59 5.82 -37.93
N HIS A 86 11.65 6.35 -37.35
CA HIS A 86 12.67 5.58 -36.63
C HIS A 86 12.42 5.56 -35.13
N ARG A 87 11.45 6.33 -34.66
CA ARG A 87 11.05 6.36 -33.28
C ARG A 87 10.52 4.99 -32.85
N ARG A 88 11.03 4.46 -31.76
CA ARG A 88 10.54 3.23 -31.13
C ARG A 88 10.14 3.56 -29.71
N HIS A 89 8.87 3.33 -29.38
CA HIS A 89 8.41 3.42 -28.01
C HIS A 89 8.99 2.25 -27.21
N ILE A 90 9.62 2.54 -26.09
CA ILE A 90 10.15 1.54 -25.17
C ILE A 90 9.76 1.91 -23.75
N VAL A 91 9.56 0.87 -22.94
CA VAL A 91 9.37 1.01 -21.50
C VAL A 91 10.66 0.54 -20.83
N HIS A 92 11.26 1.37 -19.99
CA HIS A 92 12.45 1.01 -19.23
C HIS A 92 12.38 1.58 -17.82
N HIS A 93 12.64 0.72 -16.86
CA HIS A 93 12.50 1.05 -15.45
C HIS A 93 13.83 1.49 -14.83
N GLY A 94 13.80 2.52 -13.99
CA GLY A 94 14.99 2.97 -13.25
C GLY A 94 15.84 4.04 -13.95
N GLY A 95 15.23 4.85 -14.84
CA GLY A 95 15.82 6.12 -15.30
C GLY A 95 17.04 6.02 -16.24
N LYS A 96 17.54 4.81 -16.51
CA LYS A 96 18.80 4.57 -17.26
C LYS A 96 18.56 3.69 -18.48
N PRO A 97 17.77 4.15 -19.48
CA PRO A 97 17.36 3.35 -20.64
C PRO A 97 18.53 2.82 -21.47
N TYR A 98 19.70 3.46 -21.34
CA TYR A 98 20.93 3.08 -22.03
C TYR A 98 21.63 1.84 -21.45
N ARG A 99 21.21 1.30 -20.30
CA ARG A 99 21.73 0.02 -19.79
C ARG A 99 21.47 -1.13 -20.75
N ASP A 100 20.33 -1.09 -21.44
CA ASP A 100 19.93 -2.05 -22.47
C ASP A 100 20.27 -1.58 -23.90
N PHE A 101 21.21 -0.63 -24.06
CA PHE A 101 21.47 -0.01 -25.36
C PHE A 101 21.82 -1.02 -26.45
N ASP A 102 22.71 -1.96 -26.18
CA ASP A 102 23.11 -2.95 -27.19
C ASP A 102 21.95 -3.85 -27.59
N LYS A 103 21.08 -4.19 -26.63
CA LYS A 103 19.85 -4.97 -26.86
C LYS A 103 18.88 -4.17 -27.73
N HIS A 104 18.60 -2.92 -27.39
CA HIS A 104 17.70 -2.05 -28.17
C HIS A 104 18.23 -1.78 -29.58
N LYS A 105 19.53 -1.44 -29.68
CA LYS A 105 20.20 -1.19 -30.96
C LYS A 105 20.14 -2.43 -31.86
N ARG A 106 20.42 -3.61 -31.33
CA ARG A 106 20.34 -4.88 -32.08
C ARG A 106 18.90 -5.18 -32.51
N LYS A 107 17.93 -5.02 -31.61
CA LYS A 107 16.50 -5.27 -31.88
C LYS A 107 15.97 -4.39 -33.01
N TYR A 108 16.34 -3.12 -33.05
CA TYR A 108 15.82 -2.13 -33.99
C TYR A 108 16.80 -1.75 -35.12
N ARG A 109 17.88 -2.53 -35.30
CA ARG A 109 18.95 -2.24 -36.28
C ARG A 109 18.45 -2.16 -37.72
N ARG A 110 17.41 -2.92 -38.09
CA ARG A 110 16.95 -3.07 -39.48
C ARG A 110 16.33 -1.81 -40.07
N ASP A 111 15.92 -0.89 -39.21
CA ASP A 111 15.13 0.30 -39.56
C ASP A 111 15.97 1.57 -39.60
N ASP A 112 17.30 1.48 -39.71
CA ASP A 112 18.22 2.63 -39.59
C ASP A 112 18.57 3.33 -40.91
N ARG A 113 18.07 2.83 -42.04
CA ARG A 113 18.49 3.27 -43.39
C ARG A 113 18.08 4.69 -43.78
N HIS A 114 17.14 5.31 -43.07
CA HIS A 114 16.74 6.71 -43.32
C HIS A 114 17.53 7.69 -42.45
N ARG A 115 18.43 8.45 -43.06
CA ARG A 115 19.02 9.64 -42.42
C ARG A 115 17.98 10.74 -42.46
N GLY A 116 17.50 11.18 -41.29
CA GLY A 116 16.50 12.25 -41.23
C GLY A 116 17.03 13.55 -41.84
N ASP A 117 16.19 14.21 -42.64
CA ASP A 117 16.49 15.54 -43.17
C ASP A 117 16.24 16.64 -42.11
N ALA A 118 16.61 17.88 -42.42
CA ALA A 118 16.47 19.00 -41.48
C ALA A 118 15.02 19.31 -41.11
N ASN A 119 14.10 19.17 -42.06
CA ASN A 119 12.69 19.45 -41.83
C ASN A 119 12.04 18.32 -41.03
N SER A 120 12.36 17.05 -41.32
CA SER A 120 11.88 15.94 -40.49
C SER A 120 12.42 16.01 -39.07
N ASP A 121 13.69 16.37 -38.87
CA ASP A 121 14.27 16.54 -37.53
C ASP A 121 13.57 17.65 -36.75
N ARG A 122 13.34 18.82 -37.38
CA ARG A 122 12.60 19.93 -36.76
C ARG A 122 11.19 19.50 -36.36
N ARG A 123 10.43 18.92 -37.30
CA ARG A 123 9.06 18.45 -37.05
C ARG A 123 9.03 17.43 -35.91
N GLU A 124 10.00 16.52 -35.88
CA GLU A 124 10.05 15.51 -34.82
C GLU A 124 10.31 16.14 -33.46
N ARG A 125 11.26 17.08 -33.35
CA ARG A 125 11.50 17.80 -32.08
C ARG A 125 10.27 18.56 -31.61
N ASP A 126 9.54 19.20 -32.52
CA ASP A 126 8.28 19.88 -32.19
C ASP A 126 7.21 18.90 -31.69
N ASN A 127 7.11 17.72 -32.30
CA ASN A 127 6.20 16.66 -31.85
C ASN A 127 6.58 16.16 -30.46
N LEU A 128 7.86 15.91 -30.20
CA LEU A 128 8.36 15.48 -28.89
C LEU A 128 8.05 16.49 -27.79
N HIS A 129 8.16 17.79 -28.09
CA HIS A 129 7.78 18.84 -27.15
C HIS A 129 6.28 18.81 -26.82
N LYS A 130 5.43 18.64 -27.84
CA LYS A 130 3.98 18.48 -27.64
C LYS A 130 3.64 17.24 -26.84
N ASP A 131 4.29 16.12 -27.12
CA ASP A 131 4.10 14.86 -26.40
C ASP A 131 4.47 15.04 -24.91
N HIS A 132 5.60 15.71 -24.64
CA HIS A 132 6.02 16.05 -23.28
C HIS A 132 5.01 16.97 -22.55
N GLU A 133 4.57 18.04 -23.21
CA GLU A 133 3.60 18.98 -22.63
C GLU A 133 2.26 18.32 -22.32
N ASN A 134 1.77 17.48 -23.24
CA ASN A 134 0.55 16.69 -23.05
C ASN A 134 0.70 15.71 -21.87
N SER A 135 1.82 15.00 -21.77
CA SER A 135 2.09 14.10 -20.65
C SER A 135 2.10 14.84 -19.32
N ARG A 136 2.75 16.01 -19.26
CA ARG A 136 2.81 16.83 -18.05
C ARG A 136 1.43 17.36 -17.65
N LYS A 137 0.63 17.85 -18.61
CA LYS A 137 -0.73 18.33 -18.38
C LYS A 137 -1.61 17.21 -17.82
N LYS A 138 -1.58 16.03 -18.42
CA LYS A 138 -2.41 14.89 -17.98
C LYS A 138 -2.01 14.38 -16.60
N HIS A 139 -0.71 14.37 -16.30
CA HIS A 139 -0.23 14.03 -14.96
C HIS A 139 -0.68 15.06 -13.91
N ARG A 140 -0.62 16.35 -14.24
CA ARG A 140 -1.16 17.43 -13.39
C ARG A 140 -2.66 17.27 -13.18
N GLU A 141 -3.42 17.04 -14.24
CA GLU A 141 -4.86 16.80 -14.18
C GLU A 141 -5.20 15.61 -13.29
N ARG A 142 -4.40 14.54 -13.28
CA ARG A 142 -4.59 13.39 -12.38
C ARG A 142 -4.27 13.69 -10.92
N GLN A 143 -3.30 14.57 -10.65
CA GLN A 143 -2.99 15.01 -9.29
C GLN A 143 -4.01 16.02 -8.77
N GLU A 144 -4.49 16.89 -9.66
CA GLU A 144 -5.50 17.91 -9.39
C GLU A 144 -6.92 17.36 -9.50
N GLU A 145 -7.12 16.18 -10.09
CA GLU A 145 -8.38 15.44 -10.09
C GLU A 145 -8.75 15.32 -8.61
N PRO A 146 -9.69 16.13 -8.14
CA PRO A 146 -9.76 16.31 -6.72
C PRO A 146 -10.25 15.00 -6.15
N ARG A 147 -10.05 14.84 -4.86
CA ARG A 147 -10.92 13.99 -4.03
C ARG A 147 -12.39 14.49 -4.05
N ARG A 148 -12.89 14.97 -5.20
CA ARG A 148 -14.18 15.62 -5.47
C ARG A 148 -15.32 14.61 -5.53
N ASP A 149 -15.08 13.32 -5.31
CA ASP A 149 -16.17 12.32 -5.26
C ASP A 149 -16.03 11.28 -4.13
N HIS A 150 -15.33 11.63 -3.04
CA HIS A 150 -15.37 10.85 -1.78
C HIS A 150 -15.90 11.64 -0.59
N ARG A 151 -16.55 12.79 -0.83
CA ARG A 151 -17.27 13.51 0.23
C ARG A 151 -18.80 13.46 0.12
N ASP A 152 -19.36 13.00 -1.00
CA ASP A 152 -20.83 12.94 -1.17
C ASP A 152 -21.40 11.51 -1.26
N ARG A 153 -20.58 10.50 -0.91
CA ARG A 153 -21.07 9.16 -0.54
C ARG A 153 -20.62 8.76 0.87
N HIS A 154 -20.89 9.63 1.83
CA HIS A 154 -21.53 9.16 3.07
C HIS A 154 -23.04 9.06 2.82
N ASP A 155 -23.41 8.27 1.82
CA ASP A 155 -24.70 7.62 1.89
C ASP A 155 -24.43 6.42 2.81
N ASP A 156 -24.71 6.63 4.09
CA ASP A 156 -24.79 5.58 5.10
C ASP A 156 -25.72 4.50 4.53
N GLY A 157 -25.14 3.53 3.81
CA GLY A 157 -25.90 2.49 3.16
C GLY A 157 -26.83 1.82 4.18
N PRO A 158 -27.96 1.24 3.77
CA PRO A 158 -29.00 0.70 4.66
C PRO A 158 -28.52 -0.21 5.80
N ARG A 159 -27.30 -0.75 5.71
CA ARG A 159 -26.60 -1.49 6.77
C ARG A 159 -26.32 -0.66 8.02
N GLU A 160 -25.87 0.58 7.91
CA GLU A 160 -25.46 1.34 9.11
C GLU A 160 -26.67 1.84 9.90
N ARG A 161 -27.79 2.17 9.21
CA ARG A 161 -29.09 2.40 9.86
C ARG A 161 -29.57 1.14 10.60
N ARG A 162 -29.43 -0.04 9.99
CA ARG A 162 -29.79 -1.33 10.61
C ARG A 162 -28.98 -1.61 11.87
N ASP A 163 -27.68 -1.35 11.85
CA ASP A 163 -26.81 -1.58 13.00
C ASP A 163 -27.05 -0.57 14.13
N ARG A 164 -27.39 0.69 13.79
CA ARG A 164 -27.77 1.71 14.76
C ARG A 164 -29.11 1.39 15.44
N ASP A 165 -30.10 0.92 14.67
CA ASP A 165 -31.39 0.51 15.20
C ASP A 165 -31.28 -0.77 16.05
N ALA A 166 -30.47 -1.75 15.61
CA ALA A 166 -30.16 -2.94 16.40
C ALA A 166 -29.48 -2.60 17.73
N ARG A 167 -28.55 -1.63 17.74
CA ARG A 167 -27.93 -1.13 18.98
C ARG A 167 -28.93 -0.41 19.89
N ARG A 168 -29.86 0.38 19.33
CA ARG A 168 -30.93 1.02 20.12
C ARG A 168 -31.83 -0.01 20.78
N GLN A 169 -32.28 -1.01 20.03
CA GLN A 169 -33.11 -2.09 20.57
C GLN A 169 -32.39 -2.87 21.66
N ARG A 170 -31.10 -3.19 21.46
CA ARG A 170 -30.30 -3.90 22.48
C ARG A 170 -30.18 -3.09 23.78
N ASN A 171 -29.87 -1.80 23.67
CA ASN A 171 -29.76 -0.93 24.84
C ASN A 171 -31.11 -0.76 25.58
N GLU A 172 -32.23 -0.79 24.85
CA GLU A 172 -33.56 -0.70 25.45
C GLU A 172 -33.95 -2.00 26.17
N VAL A 173 -33.62 -3.16 25.59
CA VAL A 173 -33.76 -4.47 26.25
C VAL A 173 -32.91 -4.53 27.52
N ASP A 174 -31.65 -4.08 27.46
CA ASP A 174 -30.75 -4.08 28.63
C ASP A 174 -31.30 -3.19 29.75
N LYS A 175 -31.84 -2.00 29.42
CA LYS A 175 -32.53 -1.13 30.40
C LYS A 175 -33.78 -1.79 30.98
N ALA A 176 -34.56 -2.52 30.18
CA ALA A 176 -35.74 -3.24 30.66
C ALA A 176 -35.36 -4.42 31.58
N VAL A 177 -34.25 -5.11 31.31
CA VAL A 177 -33.72 -6.19 32.16
C VAL A 177 -33.24 -5.64 33.51
N VAL A 178 -32.49 -4.53 33.49
CA VAL A 178 -32.00 -3.88 34.71
C VAL A 178 -33.17 -3.42 35.59
N THR A 179 -34.20 -2.81 35.00
CA THR A 179 -35.38 -2.35 35.75
C THR A 179 -36.22 -3.50 36.31
N LYS A 180 -36.39 -4.61 35.57
CA LYS A 180 -37.05 -5.82 36.09
C LYS A 180 -36.27 -6.43 37.27
N LYS A 181 -34.94 -6.52 37.16
CA LYS A 181 -34.09 -7.01 38.25
C LYS A 181 -34.21 -6.12 39.49
N GLN A 182 -34.15 -4.80 39.34
CA GLN A 182 -34.34 -3.87 40.45
C GLN A 182 -35.71 -4.02 41.13
N ARG A 183 -36.79 -4.20 40.36
CA ARG A 183 -38.14 -4.46 40.92
C ARG A 183 -38.20 -5.77 41.69
N HIS A 184 -37.58 -6.82 41.16
CA HIS A 184 -37.50 -8.12 41.84
C HIS A 184 -36.70 -8.04 43.15
N ASP A 185 -35.55 -7.36 43.15
CA ASP A 185 -34.73 -7.17 44.34
C ASP A 185 -35.46 -6.31 45.40
N GLN A 186 -36.24 -5.30 44.97
CA GLN A 186 -37.13 -4.55 45.86
C GLN A 186 -38.27 -5.39 46.42
N GLN A 187 -38.81 -6.35 45.66
CA GLN A 187 -39.83 -7.27 46.17
C GLN A 187 -39.24 -8.27 47.16
N ILE A 188 -38.04 -8.78 46.89
CA ILE A 188 -37.31 -9.66 47.83
C ILE A 188 -37.01 -8.91 49.13
N SER A 189 -36.54 -7.67 49.09
CA SER A 189 -36.25 -6.91 50.30
C SER A 189 -37.51 -6.62 51.12
N LYS A 190 -38.65 -6.32 50.47
CA LYS A 190 -39.96 -6.19 51.14
C LYS A 190 -40.44 -7.50 51.76
N SER A 191 -40.29 -8.62 51.04
CA SER A 191 -40.59 -9.97 51.53
C SER A 191 -39.76 -10.34 52.75
N ASN A 192 -38.45 -10.10 52.69
CA ASN A 192 -37.52 -10.39 53.79
C ASN A 192 -37.81 -9.50 55.00
N LYS A 193 -38.14 -8.22 54.80
CA LYS A 193 -38.59 -7.33 55.89
C LYS A 193 -39.86 -7.85 56.56
N LYS A 194 -40.83 -8.35 55.78
CA LYS A 194 -42.06 -8.97 56.31
C LYS A 194 -41.75 -10.27 57.08
N ARG A 195 -40.87 -11.14 56.57
CA ARG A 195 -40.43 -12.37 57.25
C ARG A 195 -39.69 -12.07 58.55
N ASN A 196 -38.80 -11.08 58.57
CA ASN A 196 -38.09 -10.70 59.79
C ASN A 196 -39.04 -10.13 60.84
N LYS A 197 -40.01 -9.29 60.45
CA LYS A 197 -41.06 -8.83 61.36
C LYS A 197 -41.91 -9.97 61.94
N SER A 198 -42.22 -11.00 61.14
CA SER A 198 -42.90 -12.19 61.66
C SER A 198 -42.01 -13.07 62.53
N LYS A 199 -40.68 -13.08 62.31
CA LYS A 199 -39.73 -13.80 63.16
C LYS A 199 -39.57 -13.11 64.51
N GLU A 200 -39.48 -11.78 64.54
CA GLU A 200 -39.49 -11.00 65.79
C GLU A 200 -40.79 -11.24 66.58
N ALA A 201 -41.95 -11.27 65.91
CA ALA A 201 -43.22 -11.60 66.56
C ALA A 201 -43.32 -13.05 67.06
N VAL A 202 -42.54 -13.98 66.49
CA VAL A 202 -42.45 -15.38 66.94
C VAL A 202 -41.42 -15.52 68.07
N GLU A 203 -40.31 -14.77 68.03
CA GLU A 203 -39.31 -14.74 69.12
C GLU A 203 -39.90 -14.12 70.39
N GLU A 204 -40.69 -13.04 70.27
CA GLU A 204 -41.45 -12.44 71.38
C GLU A 204 -42.48 -13.42 71.98
N HIS A 205 -42.92 -14.42 71.20
CA HIS A 205 -43.80 -15.48 71.68
C HIS A 205 -43.05 -16.73 72.19
N SER A 206 -41.75 -16.86 71.89
CA SER A 206 -40.91 -18.02 72.22
C SER A 206 -40.10 -17.87 73.52
N ASP A 207 -39.94 -16.66 74.04
CA ASP A 207 -39.52 -16.43 75.44
C ASP A 207 -40.53 -16.98 76.46
N ARG A 208 -41.67 -17.50 75.98
CA ARG A 208 -42.67 -18.21 76.79
C ARG A 208 -42.67 -19.73 76.67
N SER A 209 -41.86 -20.35 75.80
CA SER A 209 -41.72 -21.82 75.82
C SER A 209 -40.39 -22.29 75.23
N GLY A 210 -39.46 -22.65 76.10
CA GLY A 210 -38.22 -23.33 75.72
C GLY A 210 -38.48 -24.73 75.15
N LYS A 211 -37.91 -25.02 73.97
CA LYS A 211 -37.52 -26.38 73.55
C LYS A 211 -36.54 -26.34 72.36
N LYS A 212 -35.32 -26.80 72.65
CA LYS A 212 -34.23 -27.20 71.73
C LYS A 212 -34.70 -28.26 70.74
N TYR A 213 -34.31 -28.18 69.46
CA TYR A 213 -33.76 -29.29 68.64
C TYR A 213 -33.08 -28.74 67.38
N GLY A 214 -31.94 -29.31 66.99
CA GLY A 214 -31.14 -28.90 65.82
C GLY A 214 -31.13 -29.96 64.72
N HIS A 215 -30.85 -29.55 63.48
CA HIS A 215 -30.29 -30.40 62.42
C HIS A 215 -29.82 -29.55 61.23
N SER A 216 -28.55 -29.64 60.85
CA SER A 216 -27.98 -28.88 59.72
C SER A 216 -26.95 -29.72 58.95
N GLU A 217 -27.36 -30.46 57.93
CA GLU A 217 -26.44 -31.02 56.92
C GLU A 217 -27.15 -31.20 55.57
N ASN A 218 -26.85 -30.37 54.56
CA ASN A 218 -26.76 -30.78 53.14
C ASN A 218 -26.45 -29.59 52.21
N ILE A 219 -25.17 -29.17 52.10
CA ILE A 219 -24.74 -28.18 51.07
C ILE A 219 -23.31 -28.52 50.58
N ARG A 220 -23.05 -29.74 50.10
CA ARG A 220 -21.73 -30.11 49.54
C ARG A 220 -21.74 -30.86 48.20
N SER A 221 -22.89 -31.18 47.59
CA SER A 221 -22.93 -32.06 46.40
C SER A 221 -22.96 -31.35 45.03
N THR A 222 -23.16 -30.04 44.95
CA THR A 222 -23.37 -29.36 43.65
C THR A 222 -22.12 -28.78 43.00
N LYS A 223 -20.98 -28.69 43.70
CA LYS A 223 -19.74 -28.06 43.18
C LYS A 223 -18.86 -28.95 42.29
N ARG A 224 -19.14 -30.27 42.17
CA ARG A 224 -18.29 -31.19 41.39
C ARG A 224 -18.67 -31.27 39.90
N LYS A 225 -19.93 -31.05 39.53
CA LYS A 225 -20.40 -31.24 38.14
C LYS A 225 -19.99 -30.12 37.19
N ASP A 226 -19.73 -28.91 37.67
CA ASP A 226 -19.41 -27.78 36.81
C ASP A 226 -17.93 -27.75 36.36
N LYS A 227 -17.05 -28.51 37.04
CA LYS A 227 -15.61 -28.51 36.75
C LYS A 227 -15.24 -29.41 35.56
N GLU A 228 -15.91 -30.56 35.40
CA GLU A 228 -15.65 -31.48 34.28
C GLU A 228 -16.08 -30.92 32.92
N ALA A 229 -17.14 -30.11 32.86
CA ALA A 229 -17.64 -29.57 31.59
C ALA A 229 -16.72 -28.51 30.94
N ILE A 230 -15.80 -27.91 31.71
CA ILE A 230 -14.87 -26.88 31.23
C ILE A 230 -13.61 -27.51 30.60
N GLU A 231 -13.13 -28.64 31.14
CA GLU A 231 -11.93 -29.32 30.64
C GLU A 231 -12.17 -30.07 29.32
N GLU A 232 -13.39 -30.55 29.05
CA GLU A 232 -13.68 -31.20 27.75
C GLU A 232 -13.70 -30.20 26.57
N ARG A 233 -13.97 -28.91 26.83
CA ARG A 233 -14.03 -27.87 25.80
C ARG A 233 -12.65 -27.35 25.39
N SER A 234 -11.65 -27.40 26.26
CA SER A 234 -10.29 -26.96 25.92
C SER A 234 -9.59 -27.98 25.01
N GLY A 235 -9.74 -29.28 25.27
CA GLY A 235 -9.12 -30.34 24.46
C GLY A 235 -9.61 -30.39 23.00
N LYS A 236 -10.91 -30.15 22.75
CA LYS A 236 -11.47 -30.09 21.37
C LYS A 236 -10.93 -28.91 20.54
N ARG A 237 -10.50 -27.83 21.18
CA ARG A 237 -9.99 -26.62 20.49
C ARG A 237 -8.55 -26.81 20.00
N GLU A 238 -7.73 -27.51 20.76
CA GLU A 238 -6.32 -27.77 20.40
C GLU A 238 -6.20 -28.76 19.24
N LYS A 239 -7.10 -29.76 19.15
CA LYS A 239 -7.09 -30.72 18.05
C LYS A 239 -7.40 -30.06 16.70
N ARG A 240 -8.39 -29.16 16.65
CA ARG A 240 -8.74 -28.42 15.42
C ARG A 240 -7.65 -27.48 14.92
N SER A 241 -6.84 -26.90 15.82
CA SER A 241 -5.72 -26.04 15.39
C SER A 241 -4.58 -26.81 14.74
N LYS A 242 -4.36 -28.08 15.12
CA LYS A 242 -3.30 -28.91 14.51
C LYS A 242 -3.71 -29.37 13.11
N GLU A 243 -4.97 -29.80 12.94
CA GLU A 243 -5.50 -30.22 11.63
C GLU A 243 -5.44 -29.09 10.58
N HIS A 244 -5.72 -27.83 10.97
CA HIS A 244 -5.69 -26.69 10.05
C HIS A 244 -4.26 -26.27 9.64
N ALA A 245 -3.25 -26.53 10.49
CA ALA A 245 -1.86 -26.22 10.17
C ALA A 245 -1.28 -27.20 9.13
N GLU A 246 -1.65 -28.47 9.20
CA GLU A 246 -1.21 -29.50 8.25
C GLU A 246 -1.83 -29.30 6.84
N GLU A 247 -3.07 -28.81 6.76
CA GLU A 247 -3.75 -28.51 5.49
C GLU A 247 -3.10 -27.32 4.75
N GLU A 248 -2.66 -26.29 5.47
CA GLU A 248 -1.95 -25.14 4.87
C GLU A 248 -0.57 -25.54 4.32
N GLU A 249 0.15 -26.45 5.00
CA GLU A 249 1.47 -26.91 4.55
C GLU A 249 1.36 -27.79 3.28
N SER A 250 0.38 -28.69 3.23
CA SER A 250 0.07 -29.49 2.03
C SER A 250 -0.24 -28.60 0.82
N THR A 251 -1.06 -27.57 1.03
CA THR A 251 -1.44 -26.63 -0.04
C THR A 251 -0.21 -25.86 -0.55
N ARG A 252 0.68 -25.42 0.34
CA ARG A 252 1.89 -24.68 -0.02
C ARG A 252 2.89 -25.49 -0.84
N LEU A 253 3.03 -26.79 -0.55
CA LEU A 253 3.91 -27.69 -1.31
C LEU A 253 3.37 -27.97 -2.72
N GLY A 254 2.05 -28.11 -2.88
CA GLY A 254 1.41 -28.32 -4.18
C GLY A 254 1.65 -27.18 -5.19
N TYR A 255 1.70 -25.93 -4.73
CA TYR A 255 1.99 -24.78 -5.60
C TYR A 255 3.44 -24.76 -6.10
N ARG A 256 4.39 -25.21 -5.29
CA ARG A 256 5.82 -25.19 -5.62
C ARG A 256 6.16 -26.14 -6.77
N HIS A 257 5.53 -27.30 -6.80
CA HIS A 257 5.78 -28.31 -7.85
C HIS A 257 5.15 -27.94 -9.21
N ARG A 258 4.15 -27.05 -9.22
CA ARG A 258 3.51 -26.57 -10.46
C ARG A 258 4.33 -25.50 -11.18
N GLU A 259 5.20 -24.78 -10.48
CA GLU A 259 6.07 -23.77 -11.10
C GLU A 259 7.33 -24.37 -11.75
N GLU A 260 7.85 -25.48 -11.23
CA GLU A 260 9.02 -26.17 -11.80
C GLU A 260 8.71 -26.80 -13.18
N ASN A 261 7.50 -27.33 -13.37
CA ASN A 261 7.09 -27.96 -14.64
C ASN A 261 6.64 -26.96 -15.74
N ARG A 262 6.80 -25.65 -15.54
CA ARG A 262 6.40 -24.62 -16.50
C ARG A 262 7.58 -23.94 -17.22
N SER A 263 8.79 -24.44 -16.99
CA SER A 263 10.05 -23.84 -17.46
C SER A 263 10.80 -24.66 -18.53
N ASP A 264 10.21 -25.77 -19.00
CA ASP A 264 10.65 -26.54 -20.18
C ASP A 264 9.68 -26.33 -21.35
#